data_AF-A0A3E0W0P7-F1
#
_entry.id   AF-A0A3E0W0P7-F1
#
_cell.length_a   1.000
_cell.length_b   1.000
_cell.length_c   1.000
_cell.angle_alpha   90.00
_cell.angle_beta   90.00
_cell.angle_gamma   90.00
#
_symmetry.space_group_name_H-M   'P 1'
#
loop_
_entity.id
_entity.type
_entity.pdbx_description
1 polymer ?
#
loop_
_entity_poly.entity_id
_entity_poly.type
_entity_poly.pdbx_seq_one_letter_code
_entity_poly.pdbx_strand_id
1 'polypeptide(L)'
;MRPVDVGGRGYSRHVPISRRTSSLVSAFVGTVAAVALVLGGSLAASASVSAADGDASPRATETTASIQAQAAAQATLQQKLAATHAGGTAVAAPTGPAAAPDSADRQASVAVAKFTAGNIINDSLFYTGTSMTASQVQSFLVSKGSGCTAGALCLKNYRQTTYTQAADQMCGQYVGASNETAATIVYRVGQLCGISQKVLLTLIQKESSLVANTSPSVGDYETATGYGCADTQATCDKYYYGFYNQVYNAAWQFKRYLNPPGRTLDFTYFPVGKLTSIQYNYDTSCGSSKVTITNAATAALYYYTPYQPNKAALANPYGTGDACSAYGNRNFFYVYSDWFGTPNAAPDQFFTDVTPTTAKYADIQWMASLGFGTGSVAANGTRVYSPTQVINRGTTAIYLYRYSGLPFTPPATPSFVDVPKTSGSYTAVEWMLANHLITLPADKKFSPASNATRTDLAVWLSAYSGDTLPNPATPSFTDVPTSNPNYRAIEWIRANKISTGTGFGPATPVTRDVLAAFLHRYYLRP
;
A
#
# COMPACT_ATOMS: atom_id res chain seq x y z
N MET A 1 -70.87 -2.10 3.58
CA MET A 1 -69.88 -2.99 4.22
C MET A 1 -68.61 -2.20 4.44
N ARG A 2 -68.11 -2.17 5.68
CA ARG A 2 -67.16 -1.19 6.22
C ARG A 2 -65.70 -1.39 5.74
N PRO A 3 -64.88 -0.32 5.72
CA PRO A 3 -63.47 -0.31 5.30
C PRO A 3 -62.52 -0.52 6.49
N VAL A 4 -61.31 -1.07 6.28
CA VAL A 4 -60.22 -1.03 7.28
C VAL A 4 -58.83 -0.94 6.64
N ASP A 5 -58.22 0.22 6.89
CA ASP A 5 -56.83 0.62 7.09
C ASP A 5 -55.61 -0.13 6.52
N VAL A 6 -54.80 0.69 5.86
CA VAL A 6 -53.39 0.50 5.51
C VAL A 6 -52.53 0.85 6.74
N GLY A 7 -51.80 -0.13 7.28
CA GLY A 7 -50.80 0.09 8.32
C GLY A 7 -49.72 -0.99 8.31
N GLY A 8 -48.45 -0.58 8.29
CA GLY A 8 -47.31 -1.51 8.42
C GLY A 8 -46.17 -1.18 7.44
N ARG A 9 -45.42 -0.12 7.69
CA ARG A 9 -44.07 -0.17 8.31
C ARG A 9 -43.00 -0.84 7.42
N GLY A 10 -42.12 0.02 6.91
CA GLY A 10 -40.88 -0.36 6.27
C GLY A 10 -39.97 -1.16 7.20
N TYR A 11 -39.49 -2.28 6.69
CA TYR A 11 -38.38 -3.01 7.28
C TYR A 11 -37.07 -2.30 6.92
N SER A 12 -36.44 -1.73 7.95
CA SER A 12 -35.02 -1.42 7.97
C SER A 12 -34.25 -2.73 7.78
N ARG A 13 -33.58 -2.91 6.64
CA ARG A 13 -32.63 -4.02 6.47
C ARG A 13 -31.36 -3.68 7.25
N HIS A 14 -31.29 -4.18 8.49
CA HIS A 14 -30.00 -4.60 9.02
C HIS A 14 -29.42 -5.64 8.08
N VAL A 15 -28.29 -5.31 7.44
CA VAL A 15 -27.49 -6.26 6.68
C VAL A 15 -26.55 -6.92 7.68
N PRO A 16 -26.76 -8.21 8.03
CA PRO A 16 -25.70 -8.97 8.66
C PRO A 16 -24.58 -9.15 7.63
N ILE A 17 -23.34 -8.98 8.09
CA ILE A 17 -22.12 -9.28 7.33
C ILE A 17 -22.12 -10.79 7.02
N SER A 18 -22.77 -11.16 5.93
CA SER A 18 -22.64 -12.47 5.32
C SER A 18 -21.33 -12.48 4.54
N ARG A 19 -20.34 -13.20 5.03
CA ARG A 19 -19.20 -13.65 4.22
C ARG A 19 -19.77 -14.34 2.98
N ARG A 20 -19.66 -13.71 1.81
CA ARG A 20 -19.90 -14.39 0.53
C ARG A 20 -18.72 -15.32 0.29
N THR A 21 -18.86 -16.56 0.71
CA THR A 21 -18.11 -17.68 0.17
C THR A 21 -18.67 -17.96 -1.23
N SER A 22 -17.89 -17.65 -2.28
CA SER A 22 -18.16 -18.22 -3.60
C SER A 22 -17.67 -19.67 -3.61
N SER A 23 -18.59 -20.53 -4.03
CA SER A 23 -18.59 -21.98 -3.93
C SER A 23 -17.49 -22.70 -4.71
N LEU A 24 -16.90 -23.73 -4.09
CA LEU A 24 -16.54 -24.98 -4.78
C LEU A 24 -17.00 -26.15 -3.92
N VAL A 25 -17.70 -27.06 -4.57
CA VAL A 25 -18.47 -28.19 -4.05
C VAL A 25 -17.53 -29.29 -3.56
N SER A 26 -17.75 -29.79 -2.35
CA SER A 26 -17.57 -31.21 -2.01
C SER A 26 -18.40 -31.55 -0.77
N ALA A 27 -19.24 -32.56 -0.95
CA ALA A 27 -20.28 -33.01 -0.03
C ALA A 27 -19.71 -33.64 1.24
N PHE A 28 -20.35 -33.39 2.40
CA PHE A 28 -20.66 -34.42 3.39
C PHE A 28 -21.84 -33.97 4.28
N VAL A 29 -22.76 -34.90 4.47
CA VAL A 29 -24.00 -34.89 5.29
C VAL A 29 -23.63 -34.69 6.78
N GLY A 30 -24.24 -33.80 7.55
CA GLY A 30 -25.48 -34.07 8.30
C GLY A 30 -25.66 -33.13 9.50
N THR A 31 -26.86 -32.52 9.55
CA THR A 31 -27.67 -31.88 10.62
C THR A 31 -27.23 -31.89 12.10
N VAL A 32 -27.54 -30.79 12.84
CA VAL A 32 -28.63 -30.68 13.87
C VAL A 32 -28.75 -29.24 14.48
N ALA A 33 -30.00 -28.74 14.56
CA ALA A 33 -30.69 -27.78 15.47
C ALA A 33 -29.93 -26.60 16.15
N ALA A 34 -30.30 -25.33 15.95
CA ALA A 34 -31.43 -24.54 16.50
C ALA A 34 -31.24 -24.05 17.97
N VAL A 35 -31.47 -22.75 18.21
CA VAL A 35 -32.29 -22.15 19.30
C VAL A 35 -32.18 -20.62 19.24
N ALA A 36 -33.34 -19.96 19.23
CA ALA A 36 -33.53 -18.52 19.32
C ALA A 36 -33.77 -18.10 20.78
N LEU A 37 -33.39 -16.88 21.16
CA LEU A 37 -34.01 -16.19 22.29
C LEU A 37 -34.08 -14.68 22.06
N VAL A 38 -35.29 -14.15 22.25
CA VAL A 38 -35.74 -12.77 22.09
C VAL A 38 -35.78 -12.12 23.48
N LEU A 39 -35.29 -10.89 23.63
CA LEU A 39 -35.84 -9.92 24.58
C LEU A 39 -35.68 -8.50 24.02
N GLY A 40 -36.80 -7.79 23.89
CA GLY A 40 -36.88 -6.42 23.41
C GLY A 40 -36.84 -5.39 24.54
N GLY A 41 -36.46 -4.17 24.17
CA GLY A 41 -36.55 -2.97 25.01
C GLY A 41 -36.66 -1.75 24.10
N SER A 42 -37.85 -1.16 24.08
CA SER A 42 -38.25 0.00 23.27
C SER A 42 -37.93 1.32 23.98
N LEU A 43 -37.40 2.32 23.26
CA LEU A 43 -37.53 3.74 23.60
C LEU A 43 -37.56 4.56 22.30
N ALA A 44 -38.62 5.37 22.17
CA ALA A 44 -38.90 6.22 21.03
C ALA A 44 -38.31 7.63 21.24
N ALA A 45 -37.78 8.25 20.17
CA ALA A 45 -37.73 9.70 20.06
C ALA A 45 -37.69 10.12 18.58
N SER A 46 -38.48 11.14 18.31
CA SER A 46 -38.85 11.80 17.06
C SER A 46 -37.68 12.33 16.21
N ALA A 47 -37.75 12.08 14.89
CA ALA A 47 -36.91 12.72 13.89
C ALA A 47 -37.66 13.89 13.23
N SER A 48 -37.09 15.09 13.31
CA SER A 48 -37.37 16.22 12.42
C SER A 48 -36.20 16.34 11.45
N VAL A 49 -36.49 16.22 10.15
CA VAL A 49 -35.55 16.40 9.04
C VAL A 49 -35.39 17.89 8.73
N SER A 50 -34.16 18.38 8.69
CA SER A 50 -33.80 19.57 7.91
C SER A 50 -32.53 19.28 7.12
N ALA A 51 -32.64 19.37 5.80
CA ALA A 51 -31.55 19.20 4.85
C ALA A 51 -30.56 20.38 4.94
N ALA A 52 -29.26 20.06 4.99
CA ALA A 52 -28.18 20.95 4.58
C ALA A 52 -27.00 20.09 4.11
N ASP A 53 -26.61 20.27 2.85
CA ASP A 53 -25.46 19.63 2.22
C ASP A 53 -24.17 19.98 2.97
N GLY A 54 -23.56 18.98 3.59
CA GLY A 54 -22.26 19.08 4.25
C GLY A 54 -21.43 17.85 3.90
N ASP A 55 -20.38 18.05 3.11
CA ASP A 55 -19.34 17.08 2.79
C ASP A 55 -18.53 16.78 4.06
N ALA A 56 -19.05 15.88 4.90
CA ALA A 56 -18.46 15.48 6.17
C ALA A 56 -17.60 14.22 5.98
N SER A 57 -16.32 14.35 6.32
CA SER A 57 -15.41 13.21 6.51
C SER A 57 -16.02 12.21 7.51
N PRO A 58 -16.18 10.92 7.16
CA PRO A 58 -16.99 9.99 7.96
C PRO A 58 -16.15 9.34 9.05
N ARG A 59 -15.89 10.06 10.15
CA ARG A 59 -15.54 9.44 11.44
C ARG A 59 -15.71 10.39 12.65
N ALA A 60 -16.84 11.07 12.76
CA ALA A 60 -17.13 11.90 13.92
C ALA A 60 -18.19 11.24 14.81
N THR A 61 -17.75 10.52 15.84
CA THR A 61 -18.49 10.30 17.10
C THR A 61 -17.48 9.83 18.15
N GLU A 62 -16.54 10.71 18.50
CA GLU A 62 -15.63 10.52 19.64
C GLU A 62 -16.07 11.39 20.82
N THR A 63 -15.84 10.89 22.03
CA THR A 63 -16.12 11.65 23.27
C THR A 63 -14.99 12.64 23.54
N THR A 64 -15.27 13.78 24.18
CA THR A 64 -14.24 14.77 24.58
C THR A 64 -13.09 14.17 25.41
N ALA A 65 -13.33 13.06 26.11
CA ALA A 65 -12.31 12.36 26.90
C ALA A 65 -11.30 11.54 26.04
N SER A 66 -11.75 10.86 24.98
CA SER A 66 -10.85 10.11 24.08
C SER A 66 -9.95 11.06 23.30
N ILE A 67 -10.55 12.14 22.80
CA ILE A 67 -9.96 13.35 22.21
C ILE A 67 -8.77 13.85 23.06
N GLN A 68 -8.99 14.10 24.35
CA GLN A 68 -7.94 14.61 25.25
C GLN A 68 -6.83 13.57 25.51
N ALA A 69 -7.18 12.29 25.62
CA ALA A 69 -6.22 11.22 25.85
C ALA A 69 -5.24 11.06 24.67
N GLN A 70 -5.74 11.16 23.43
CA GLN A 70 -4.92 11.09 22.23
C GLN A 70 -4.03 12.31 22.08
N ALA A 71 -4.55 13.51 22.35
CA ALA A 71 -3.74 14.73 22.36
C ALA A 71 -2.59 14.64 23.37
N ALA A 72 -2.84 14.09 24.56
CA ALA A 72 -1.82 13.88 25.58
C ALA A 72 -0.77 12.82 25.18
N ALA A 73 -1.20 11.73 24.55
CA ALA A 73 -0.30 10.69 24.03
C ALA A 73 0.62 11.26 22.94
N GLN A 74 0.07 12.03 22.00
CA GLN A 74 0.84 12.68 20.94
C GLN A 74 1.81 13.74 21.51
N ALA A 75 1.40 14.51 22.53
CA ALA A 75 2.27 15.47 23.19
C ALA A 75 3.43 14.79 23.94
N THR A 76 3.17 13.67 24.62
CA THR A 76 4.20 12.87 25.31
C THR A 76 5.20 12.29 24.33
N LEU A 77 4.71 11.71 23.23
CA LEU A 77 5.55 11.24 22.13
C LEU A 77 6.38 12.37 21.52
N GLN A 78 5.80 13.56 21.36
CA GLN A 78 6.51 14.73 20.86
C GLN A 78 7.67 15.15 21.77
N GLN A 79 7.46 15.12 23.09
CA GLN A 79 8.52 15.41 24.06
C GLN A 79 9.66 14.39 23.99
N LYS A 80 9.32 13.09 23.86
CA LYS A 80 10.33 12.02 23.68
C LYS A 80 11.14 12.23 22.39
N LEU A 81 10.47 12.54 21.28
CA LEU A 81 11.14 12.84 20.00
C LEU A 81 12.04 14.07 20.11
N ALA A 82 11.59 15.14 20.77
CA ALA A 82 12.36 16.36 20.98
C ALA A 82 13.63 16.11 21.80
N ALA A 83 13.52 15.36 22.91
CA ALA A 83 14.65 14.99 23.75
C ALA A 83 15.70 14.17 22.99
N THR A 84 15.24 13.31 22.07
CA THR A 84 16.11 12.50 21.21
C THR A 84 16.94 13.37 20.24
N HIS A 85 16.40 14.50 19.76
CA HIS A 85 17.11 15.41 18.85
C HIS A 85 18.11 16.31 19.59
N ALA A 86 17.80 16.74 20.81
CA ALA A 86 18.67 17.60 21.61
C ALA A 86 19.96 16.91 22.10
N GLY A 87 19.99 15.57 22.16
CA GLY A 87 21.11 14.78 22.69
C GLY A 87 22.27 14.49 21.73
N GLY A 88 22.25 15.00 20.49
CA GLY A 88 23.29 14.73 19.49
C GLY A 88 24.48 15.68 19.56
N THR A 89 25.47 15.42 20.43
CA THR A 89 26.79 16.07 20.31
C THR A 89 27.54 15.51 19.11
N ALA A 90 27.95 16.38 18.18
CA ALA A 90 28.78 16.03 17.04
C ALA A 90 30.09 15.37 17.51
N VAL A 91 30.26 14.07 17.26
CA VAL A 91 31.51 13.36 17.51
C VAL A 91 32.34 13.41 16.23
N ALA A 92 33.52 14.03 16.31
CA ALA A 92 34.51 14.08 15.24
C ALA A 92 34.90 12.66 14.81
N ALA A 93 34.94 12.43 13.50
CA ALA A 93 35.32 11.15 12.91
C ALA A 93 36.80 10.82 13.17
N PRO A 94 37.17 9.55 13.43
CA PRO A 94 38.57 9.15 13.54
C PRO A 94 39.23 9.15 12.15
N THR A 95 40.41 9.74 12.06
CA THR A 95 41.25 9.79 10.87
C THR A 95 42.03 8.48 10.70
N GLY A 96 41.73 7.73 9.65
CA GLY A 96 42.52 6.59 9.19
C GLY A 96 42.45 6.49 7.66
N PRO A 97 43.56 6.16 6.95
CA PRO A 97 43.61 6.29 5.51
C PRO A 97 43.03 5.05 4.82
N ALA A 98 41.91 5.20 4.13
CA ALA A 98 41.42 4.24 3.14
C ALA A 98 40.76 4.97 1.97
N ALA A 99 40.97 4.43 0.77
CA ALA A 99 40.81 5.04 -0.54
C ALA A 99 39.49 5.79 -0.78
N ALA A 100 39.61 6.93 -1.47
CA ALA A 100 38.54 7.87 -1.76
C ALA A 100 37.53 7.35 -2.80
N PRO A 101 36.21 7.50 -2.55
CA PRO A 101 35.21 7.62 -3.60
C PRO A 101 34.95 9.10 -3.95
N ASP A 102 34.56 9.28 -5.20
CA ASP A 102 34.30 10.53 -5.93
C ASP A 102 33.60 11.64 -5.12
N SER A 103 34.24 12.78 -5.05
CA SER A 103 33.78 13.99 -4.37
C SER A 103 32.89 14.83 -5.31
N ALA A 104 31.62 14.45 -5.41
CA ALA A 104 30.56 15.30 -6.00
C ALA A 104 29.38 15.58 -5.05
N ASP A 105 29.35 15.00 -3.83
CA ASP A 105 28.15 15.01 -2.98
C ASP A 105 28.35 15.65 -1.59
N ARG A 106 29.28 16.61 -1.47
CA ARG A 106 29.60 17.23 -0.17
C ARG A 106 29.46 18.75 -0.12
N GLN A 107 28.47 19.30 -0.81
CA GLN A 107 28.09 20.72 -0.66
C GLN A 107 26.67 21.02 -1.16
N ALA A 108 25.66 20.27 -0.67
CA ALA A 108 24.32 20.83 -0.59
C ALA A 108 24.21 21.54 0.77
N SER A 109 24.06 22.86 0.75
CA SER A 109 23.71 23.64 1.94
C SER A 109 22.49 23.00 2.61
N VAL A 110 22.48 22.93 3.94
CA VAL A 110 21.36 22.39 4.74
C VAL A 110 20.18 23.35 4.64
N ALA A 111 19.50 23.36 3.49
CA ALA A 111 18.13 23.81 3.43
C ALA A 111 17.34 22.84 4.30
N VAL A 112 16.75 23.33 5.39
CA VAL A 112 15.83 22.52 6.21
C VAL A 112 14.79 21.92 5.26
N ALA A 113 14.75 20.59 5.19
CA ALA A 113 13.78 19.87 4.38
C ALA A 113 12.38 20.45 4.66
N LYS A 114 11.66 20.86 3.61
CA LYS A 114 10.38 21.53 3.76
C LYS A 114 9.24 20.53 3.66
N PHE A 115 8.46 20.41 4.73
CA PHE A 115 7.25 19.61 4.73
C PHE A 115 6.30 20.07 3.62
N THR A 116 5.83 19.11 2.81
CA THR A 116 4.86 19.36 1.74
C THR A 116 3.69 18.40 1.93
N ALA A 117 2.52 18.91 2.28
CA ALA A 117 1.35 18.08 2.61
C ALA A 117 0.94 17.13 1.47
N GLY A 118 1.13 17.55 0.21
CA GLY A 118 0.80 16.75 -0.97
C GLY A 118 1.87 15.73 -1.39
N ASN A 119 3.10 15.89 -0.89
CA ASN A 119 4.23 14.97 -1.11
C ASN A 119 5.10 14.91 0.15
N ILE A 120 4.72 14.04 1.10
CA ILE A 120 5.47 13.84 2.34
C ILE A 120 6.75 13.05 2.05
N ILE A 121 6.63 12.00 1.24
CA ILE A 121 7.74 11.15 0.83
C ILE A 121 7.42 10.55 -0.54
N ASN A 122 8.47 10.42 -1.33
CA ASN A 122 8.47 9.77 -2.63
C ASN A 122 8.17 8.25 -2.53
N ASP A 123 7.35 7.73 -3.44
CA ASP A 123 7.09 6.29 -3.58
C ASP A 123 8.39 5.48 -3.75
N SER A 124 9.40 6.02 -4.44
CA SER A 124 10.69 5.34 -4.68
C SER A 124 11.53 5.19 -3.41
N LEU A 125 11.32 6.04 -2.40
CA LEU A 125 11.95 5.93 -1.09
C LEU A 125 11.12 5.07 -0.14
N PHE A 126 9.81 5.00 -0.35
CA PHE A 126 8.87 4.30 0.51
C PHE A 126 8.72 2.81 0.17
N TYR A 127 8.45 2.50 -1.10
CA TYR A 127 8.14 1.15 -1.59
C TYR A 127 9.37 0.44 -2.18
N THR A 128 10.54 0.65 -1.55
CA THR A 128 11.81 0.00 -1.94
C THR A 128 12.29 -0.91 -0.81
N GLY A 129 11.90 -2.19 -0.88
CA GLY A 129 12.25 -3.20 0.14
C GLY A 129 13.74 -3.54 0.26
N THR A 130 14.60 -2.95 -0.57
CA THR A 130 16.05 -3.19 -0.63
C THR A 130 16.89 -1.98 -0.20
N SER A 131 16.32 -1.04 0.54
CA SER A 131 16.98 0.22 0.88
C SER A 131 18.08 0.08 1.95
N MET A 132 18.06 -0.99 2.76
CA MET A 132 19.15 -1.34 3.68
C MET A 132 19.31 -2.87 3.79
N THR A 133 20.54 -3.35 3.94
CA THR A 133 20.84 -4.74 4.33
C THR A 133 20.64 -4.94 5.84
N ALA A 134 20.52 -6.18 6.31
CA ALA A 134 20.44 -6.48 7.74
C ALA A 134 21.59 -5.87 8.56
N SER A 135 22.82 -5.91 8.03
CA SER A 135 23.98 -5.29 8.67
C SER A 135 23.88 -3.76 8.74
N GLN A 136 23.40 -3.12 7.67
CA GLN A 136 23.19 -1.67 7.67
C GLN A 136 22.13 -1.26 8.67
N VAL A 137 21.03 -2.03 8.79
CA VAL A 137 20.00 -1.79 9.81
C VAL A 137 20.60 -1.95 11.21
N GLN A 138 21.39 -3.00 11.45
CA GLN A 138 22.02 -3.23 12.75
C GLN A 138 22.98 -2.09 13.12
N SER A 139 23.85 -1.65 12.21
CA SER A 139 24.75 -0.51 12.44
C SER A 139 23.98 0.78 12.73
N PHE A 140 22.86 1.01 12.03
CA PHE A 140 21.98 2.13 12.29
C PHE A 140 21.38 2.08 13.70
N LEU A 141 20.84 0.94 14.11
CA LEU A 141 20.29 0.75 15.47
C LEU A 141 21.37 0.93 16.55
N VAL A 142 22.59 0.45 16.32
CA VAL A 142 23.72 0.65 17.24
C VAL A 142 24.06 2.13 17.39
N SER A 143 24.08 2.87 16.27
CA SER A 143 24.34 4.32 16.27
C SER A 143 23.25 5.10 17.00
N LYS A 144 21.97 4.88 16.67
CA LYS A 144 20.83 5.59 17.28
C LYS A 144 20.57 5.18 18.73
N GLY A 145 20.87 3.93 19.09
CA GLY A 145 20.80 3.42 20.45
C GLY A 145 22.11 3.54 21.24
N SER A 146 23.04 4.42 20.85
CA SER A 146 24.33 4.58 21.54
C SER A 146 24.16 5.02 22.99
N GLY A 147 23.16 5.85 23.29
CA GLY A 147 22.81 6.31 24.64
C GLY A 147 22.05 5.30 25.52
N CYS A 148 21.99 4.03 25.13
CA CYS A 148 21.29 2.99 25.89
C CYS A 148 21.78 2.91 27.34
N THR A 149 20.84 3.00 28.30
CA THR A 149 21.14 2.89 29.72
C THR A 149 21.65 1.49 30.05
N ALA A 150 22.67 1.39 30.90
CA ALA A 150 23.21 0.10 31.34
C ALA A 150 22.11 -0.77 31.95
N GLY A 151 22.01 -2.02 31.50
CA GLY A 151 20.97 -2.97 31.93
C GLY A 151 19.61 -2.81 31.24
N ALA A 152 19.37 -1.74 30.48
CA ALA A 152 18.17 -1.61 29.69
C ALA A 152 18.24 -2.45 28.41
N LEU A 153 17.11 -3.07 28.03
CA LEU A 153 16.98 -3.74 26.74
C LEU A 153 16.60 -2.69 25.69
N CYS A 154 17.60 -2.07 25.05
CA CYS A 154 17.37 -1.18 23.91
C CYS A 154 17.23 -1.94 22.60
N LEU A 155 16.55 -1.34 21.61
CA LEU A 155 16.23 -1.99 20.34
C LEU A 155 17.44 -2.59 19.61
N LYS A 156 18.62 -1.95 19.72
CA LYS A 156 19.88 -2.46 19.14
C LYS A 156 20.29 -3.85 19.64
N ASN A 157 19.89 -4.20 20.86
CA ASN A 157 20.18 -5.46 21.54
C ASN A 157 18.96 -6.40 21.59
N TYR A 158 17.80 -5.95 21.12
CA TYR A 158 16.56 -6.70 21.20
C TYR A 158 16.60 -7.95 20.30
N ARG A 159 16.06 -9.04 20.83
CA ARG A 159 15.87 -10.30 20.11
C ARG A 159 14.51 -10.89 20.38
N GLN A 160 13.96 -11.58 19.39
CA GLN A 160 12.67 -12.24 19.49
C GLN A 160 12.66 -13.53 18.65
N THR A 161 12.01 -14.57 19.15
CA THR A 161 11.63 -15.72 18.33
C THR A 161 10.39 -15.35 17.51
N THR A 162 10.51 -15.40 16.20
CA THR A 162 9.43 -15.11 15.26
C THR A 162 8.76 -16.41 14.79
N TYR A 163 7.65 -16.28 14.07
CA TYR A 163 6.93 -17.42 13.51
C TYR A 163 6.69 -17.23 12.01
N THR A 164 6.34 -18.33 11.34
CA THR A 164 6.13 -18.32 9.90
C THR A 164 4.80 -17.67 9.54
N GLN A 165 4.83 -16.68 8.64
CA GLN A 165 3.66 -16.10 7.98
C GLN A 165 3.64 -16.58 6.54
N ALA A 166 2.48 -17.09 6.08
CA ALA A 166 2.29 -17.44 4.68
C ALA A 166 2.43 -16.20 3.78
N ALA A 167 2.85 -16.41 2.53
CA ALA A 167 2.81 -15.35 1.54
C ALA A 167 1.35 -14.99 1.22
N ASP A 168 1.10 -13.71 0.95
CA ASP A 168 -0.16 -13.20 0.42
C ASP A 168 0.07 -12.03 -0.55
N GLN A 169 -0.97 -11.28 -0.88
CA GLN A 169 -0.87 -10.16 -1.83
C GLN A 169 -0.08 -8.95 -1.31
N MET A 170 0.17 -8.84 -0.01
CA MET A 170 0.85 -7.71 0.59
C MET A 170 2.32 -8.05 0.82
N CYS A 171 2.61 -9.27 1.30
CA CYS A 171 3.96 -9.68 1.67
C CYS A 171 4.28 -11.10 1.20
N GLY A 172 5.54 -11.32 0.82
CA GLY A 172 6.11 -12.66 0.65
C GLY A 172 6.16 -13.45 1.95
N GLN A 173 6.42 -14.76 1.85
CA GLN A 173 6.46 -15.66 3.00
C GLN A 173 7.56 -15.23 3.98
N TYR A 174 7.16 -15.02 5.24
CA TYR A 174 8.12 -14.86 6.33
C TYR A 174 8.36 -16.23 6.95
N VAL A 175 9.59 -16.74 6.91
CA VAL A 175 9.94 -17.99 7.60
C VAL A 175 10.48 -17.66 8.98
N GLY A 176 9.77 -18.07 10.03
CA GLY A 176 10.14 -17.76 11.41
C GLY A 176 11.48 -18.38 11.82
N ALA A 177 12.17 -17.73 12.75
CA ALA A 177 13.41 -18.22 13.33
C ALA A 177 13.53 -17.85 14.82
N SER A 178 14.30 -18.65 15.55
CA SER A 178 14.60 -18.37 16.96
C SER A 178 15.56 -17.19 17.10
N ASN A 179 15.32 -16.34 18.08
CA ASN A 179 16.28 -15.33 18.56
C ASN A 179 16.77 -14.32 17.49
N GLU A 180 15.88 -13.95 16.56
CA GLU A 180 16.18 -12.95 15.53
C GLU A 180 16.39 -11.57 16.15
N THR A 181 17.37 -10.82 15.65
CA THR A 181 17.58 -9.42 16.07
C THR A 181 16.48 -8.52 15.51
N ALA A 182 16.23 -7.39 16.18
CA ALA A 182 15.36 -6.34 15.63
C ALA A 182 15.77 -5.92 14.21
N ALA A 183 17.08 -5.85 13.94
CA ALA A 183 17.60 -5.53 12.61
C ALA A 183 17.22 -6.56 11.55
N THR A 184 17.27 -7.86 11.90
CA THR A 184 16.88 -8.95 11.00
C THR A 184 15.38 -8.89 10.71
N ILE A 185 14.57 -8.65 11.73
CA ILE A 185 13.12 -8.49 11.59
C ILE A 185 12.78 -7.35 10.62
N VAL A 186 13.31 -6.13 10.87
CA VAL A 186 13.09 -4.95 10.00
C VAL A 186 13.57 -5.21 8.57
N TYR A 187 14.75 -5.80 8.41
CA TYR A 187 15.29 -6.15 7.10
C TYR A 187 14.38 -7.11 6.34
N ARG A 188 14.05 -8.26 6.94
CA ARG A 188 13.25 -9.32 6.29
C ARG A 188 11.83 -8.85 5.99
N VAL A 189 11.17 -8.15 6.92
CA VAL A 189 9.83 -7.59 6.68
C VAL A 189 9.86 -6.60 5.52
N GLY A 190 10.83 -5.66 5.52
CA GLY A 190 10.94 -4.68 4.44
C GLY A 190 11.17 -5.32 3.07
N GLN A 191 12.03 -6.34 3.00
CA GLN A 191 12.26 -7.11 1.77
C GLN A 191 11.00 -7.83 1.29
N LEU A 192 10.33 -8.55 2.18
CA LEU A 192 9.20 -9.41 1.84
C LEU A 192 7.95 -8.62 1.47
N CYS A 193 7.71 -7.48 2.11
CA CYS A 193 6.56 -6.62 1.82
C CYS A 193 6.87 -5.56 0.77
N GLY A 194 8.14 -5.37 0.38
CA GLY A 194 8.53 -4.27 -0.51
C GLY A 194 8.39 -2.89 0.14
N ILE A 195 8.64 -2.78 1.45
CA ILE A 195 8.64 -1.52 2.20
C ILE A 195 10.07 -1.21 2.65
N SER A 196 10.49 0.03 2.47
CA SER A 196 11.83 0.48 2.82
C SER A 196 12.15 0.30 4.29
N GLN A 197 13.32 -0.30 4.59
CA GLN A 197 13.80 -0.44 5.97
C GLN A 197 13.95 0.93 6.65
N LYS A 198 14.36 1.96 5.89
CA LYS A 198 14.43 3.34 6.37
C LYS A 198 13.05 3.85 6.80
N VAL A 199 12.00 3.56 6.02
CA VAL A 199 10.62 3.91 6.38
C VAL A 199 10.14 3.15 7.61
N LEU A 200 10.43 1.85 7.74
CA LEU A 200 10.06 1.08 8.93
C LEU A 200 10.76 1.63 10.19
N LEU A 201 12.04 1.98 10.11
CA LEU A 201 12.78 2.60 11.21
C LEU A 201 12.22 3.97 11.58
N THR A 202 11.91 4.81 10.59
CA THR A 202 11.23 6.10 10.81
C THR A 202 9.87 5.90 11.46
N LEU A 203 9.08 4.92 11.03
CA LEU A 203 7.77 4.63 11.61
C LEU A 203 7.91 4.20 13.07
N ILE A 204 8.80 3.24 13.38
CA ILE A 204 9.04 2.79 14.76
C ILE A 204 9.41 3.97 15.65
N GLN A 205 10.30 4.84 15.18
CA GLN A 205 10.67 6.04 15.92
C GLN A 205 9.50 7.00 16.08
N LYS A 206 8.78 7.28 14.99
CA LYS A 206 7.65 8.22 14.98
C LYS A 206 6.57 7.77 15.95
N GLU A 207 6.28 6.47 16.07
CA GLU A 207 5.14 5.95 16.83
C GLU A 207 5.46 5.66 18.30
N SER A 208 6.68 5.23 18.62
CA SER A 208 7.04 4.82 19.99
C SER A 208 8.36 5.42 20.50
N SER A 209 9.09 6.15 19.67
CA SER A 209 10.49 6.57 19.90
C SER A 209 11.46 5.41 20.13
N LEU A 210 11.06 4.16 19.88
CA LEU A 210 11.78 2.97 20.31
C LEU A 210 13.18 2.81 19.69
N VAL A 211 13.42 3.33 18.49
CA VAL A 211 14.74 3.22 17.82
C VAL A 211 15.85 3.90 18.64
N ALA A 212 15.55 5.04 19.25
CA ALA A 212 16.51 5.83 20.02
C ALA A 212 16.19 5.90 21.53
N ASN A 213 15.16 5.19 21.99
CA ASN A 213 14.80 5.14 23.40
C ASN A 213 15.92 4.46 24.22
N THR A 214 16.39 5.16 25.25
CA THR A 214 17.53 4.77 26.08
C THR A 214 17.16 3.79 27.20
N SER A 215 15.87 3.70 27.54
CA SER A 215 15.35 2.76 28.54
C SER A 215 13.95 2.27 28.16
N PRO A 216 13.81 1.44 27.11
CA PRO A 216 12.50 0.99 26.68
C PRO A 216 11.81 0.08 27.69
N SER A 217 10.49 0.24 27.79
CA SER A 217 9.58 -0.66 28.49
C SER A 217 9.13 -1.80 27.59
N VAL A 218 8.49 -2.82 28.18
CA VAL A 218 7.85 -3.91 27.40
C VAL A 218 6.78 -3.36 26.45
N GLY A 219 5.98 -2.39 26.92
CA GLY A 219 4.92 -1.77 26.12
C GLY A 219 5.44 -1.09 24.85
N ASP A 220 6.65 -0.51 24.88
CA ASP A 220 7.25 0.10 23.69
C ASP A 220 7.49 -0.94 22.58
N TYR A 221 7.77 -2.20 22.92
CA TYR A 221 7.89 -3.30 21.95
C TYR A 221 6.52 -3.84 21.52
N GLU A 222 5.53 -3.85 22.42
CA GLU A 222 4.18 -4.32 22.13
C GLU A 222 3.47 -3.47 21.08
N THR A 223 3.70 -2.15 21.10
CA THR A 223 3.06 -1.17 20.21
C THR A 223 4.06 -0.37 19.39
N ALA A 224 5.19 -1.00 18.99
CA ALA A 224 6.34 -0.34 18.37
C ALA A 224 6.01 0.57 17.17
N THR A 225 4.97 0.24 16.39
CA THR A 225 4.51 1.03 15.24
C THR A 225 3.10 1.59 15.43
N GLY A 226 2.49 1.44 16.59
CA GLY A 226 1.08 1.81 16.82
C GLY A 226 0.07 1.02 15.99
N TYR A 227 0.46 -0.10 15.36
CA TYR A 227 -0.48 -0.88 14.56
C TYR A 227 -1.49 -1.59 15.47
N GLY A 228 -2.78 -1.51 15.15
CA GLY A 228 -3.85 -2.02 16.01
C GLY A 228 -4.19 -1.11 17.19
N CYS A 229 -3.61 0.09 17.25
CA CYS A 229 -3.96 1.13 18.22
C CYS A 229 -4.87 2.16 17.55
N ALA A 230 -6.17 1.88 17.46
CA ALA A 230 -7.08 2.88 16.91
C ALA A 230 -7.21 4.06 17.88
N ASP A 231 -7.16 5.25 17.31
CA ASP A 231 -7.40 6.54 17.95
C ASP A 231 -8.66 6.55 18.86
N THR A 232 -9.73 5.92 18.41
CA THR A 232 -11.01 5.78 19.13
C THR A 232 -11.02 4.78 20.30
N GLN A 233 -9.93 4.03 20.53
CA GLN A 233 -9.90 2.90 21.47
C GLN A 233 -9.07 3.22 22.71
N ALA A 234 -9.60 2.88 23.90
CA ALA A 234 -8.90 3.07 25.17
C ALA A 234 -7.65 2.18 25.31
N THR A 235 -7.62 1.05 24.60
CA THR A 235 -6.50 0.10 24.59
C THR A 235 -6.26 -0.42 23.18
N CYS A 236 -5.00 -0.57 22.79
CA CYS A 236 -4.61 -1.21 21.54
C CYS A 236 -5.06 -2.68 21.50
N ASP A 237 -5.28 -3.19 20.28
CA ASP A 237 -5.62 -4.59 20.07
C ASP A 237 -4.39 -5.49 20.32
N LYS A 238 -4.45 -6.21 21.46
CA LYS A 238 -3.43 -7.15 21.92
C LYS A 238 -3.09 -8.25 20.92
N TYR A 239 -3.96 -8.54 19.96
CA TYR A 239 -3.67 -9.50 18.90
C TYR A 239 -2.42 -9.12 18.09
N TYR A 240 -2.12 -7.81 17.99
CA TYR A 240 -0.97 -7.31 17.24
C TYR A 240 0.25 -7.02 18.12
N TYR A 241 0.23 -7.37 19.40
CA TYR A 241 1.35 -7.07 20.30
C TYR A 241 2.62 -7.81 19.91
N GLY A 242 3.74 -7.12 20.11
CA GLY A 242 5.10 -7.63 19.97
C GLY A 242 5.81 -7.04 18.76
N PHE A 243 7.13 -6.81 18.89
CA PHE A 243 7.91 -6.06 17.90
C PHE A 243 7.79 -6.65 16.49
N TYR A 244 7.93 -7.97 16.35
CA TYR A 244 7.73 -8.67 15.08
C TYR A 244 6.35 -8.39 14.46
N ASN A 245 5.28 -8.52 15.27
CA ASN A 245 3.90 -8.34 14.80
C ASN A 245 3.64 -6.89 14.38
N GLN A 246 4.11 -5.93 15.16
CA GLN A 246 3.98 -4.51 14.85
C GLN A 246 4.65 -4.17 13.51
N VAL A 247 5.92 -4.56 13.34
CA VAL A 247 6.68 -4.27 12.11
C VAL A 247 6.08 -4.97 10.90
N TYR A 248 5.72 -6.26 11.01
CA TYR A 248 5.11 -7.02 9.92
C TYR A 248 3.76 -6.42 9.50
N ASN A 249 2.84 -6.19 10.45
CA ASN A 249 1.50 -5.73 10.13
C ASN A 249 1.47 -4.28 9.65
N ALA A 250 2.35 -3.40 10.13
CA ALA A 250 2.48 -2.05 9.58
C ALA A 250 2.94 -2.08 8.11
N ALA A 251 3.95 -2.90 7.78
CA ALA A 251 4.42 -3.07 6.40
C ALA A 251 3.32 -3.67 5.50
N TRP A 252 2.64 -4.70 5.98
CA TRP A 252 1.49 -5.31 5.31
C TRP A 252 0.39 -4.28 5.03
N GLN A 253 0.08 -3.43 6.01
CA GLN A 253 -0.96 -2.42 5.89
C GLN A 253 -0.63 -1.33 4.86
N PHE A 254 0.63 -0.89 4.78
CA PHE A 254 1.04 0.04 3.74
C PHE A 254 0.87 -0.54 2.34
N LYS A 255 1.12 -1.85 2.18
CA LYS A 255 0.81 -2.53 0.91
C LYS A 255 -0.68 -2.64 0.67
N ARG A 256 -1.48 -2.86 1.72
CA ARG A 256 -2.94 -2.92 1.62
C ARG A 256 -3.57 -1.59 1.18
N TYR A 257 -3.01 -0.45 1.59
CA TYR A 257 -3.46 0.91 1.19
C TYR A 257 -3.30 1.20 -0.30
N LEU A 258 -2.46 0.44 -1.00
CA LEU A 258 -2.33 0.49 -2.45
C LEU A 258 -3.51 -0.19 -3.19
N ASN A 259 -4.49 -0.72 -2.44
CA ASN A 259 -5.54 -1.62 -2.92
C ASN A 259 -5.07 -2.69 -3.92
N PRO A 260 -4.04 -3.48 -3.61
CA PRO A 260 -3.48 -4.44 -4.55
C PRO A 260 -4.59 -5.32 -5.15
N PRO A 261 -4.51 -5.69 -6.43
CA PRO A 261 -5.57 -6.43 -7.11
C PRO A 261 -5.91 -7.74 -6.39
N GLY A 262 -7.16 -8.19 -6.50
CA GLY A 262 -7.66 -9.34 -5.76
C GLY A 262 -8.11 -9.04 -4.32
N ARG A 263 -8.22 -7.76 -3.96
CA ARG A 263 -8.82 -7.28 -2.70
C ARG A 263 -9.89 -6.21 -2.98
N THR A 264 -10.74 -5.97 -1.99
CA THR A 264 -11.73 -4.88 -2.04
C THR A 264 -11.03 -3.52 -2.14
N LEU A 265 -11.59 -2.59 -2.89
CA LEU A 265 -11.10 -1.21 -3.00
C LEU A 265 -11.58 -0.37 -1.79
N ASP A 266 -11.01 -0.64 -0.62
CA ASP A 266 -11.43 0.00 0.64
C ASP A 266 -10.77 1.39 0.84
N PHE A 267 -9.62 1.64 0.21
CA PHE A 267 -8.81 2.83 0.43
C PHE A 267 -8.94 3.81 -0.73
N THR A 268 -10.05 4.54 -0.77
CA THR A 268 -10.41 5.45 -1.88
C THR A 268 -10.56 6.92 -1.47
N TYR A 269 -10.52 7.22 -0.17
CA TYR A 269 -10.82 8.55 0.38
C TYR A 269 -9.63 9.52 0.44
N PHE A 270 -8.41 9.06 0.17
CA PHE A 270 -7.23 9.90 -0.14
C PHE A 270 -6.73 9.63 -1.58
N PRO A 271 -7.52 10.01 -2.60
CA PRO A 271 -7.19 9.73 -4.00
C PRO A 271 -5.97 10.51 -4.48
N VAL A 272 -5.02 9.80 -5.09
CA VAL A 272 -3.84 10.42 -5.74
C VAL A 272 -4.26 11.27 -6.94
N GLY A 273 -3.65 12.45 -7.07
CA GLY A 273 -3.89 13.42 -8.14
C GLY A 273 -5.17 14.25 -7.98
N LYS A 274 -5.91 14.07 -6.89
CA LYS A 274 -7.15 14.80 -6.61
C LYS A 274 -7.00 15.70 -5.39
N LEU A 275 -7.69 16.83 -5.43
CA LEU A 275 -7.74 17.78 -4.34
C LEU A 275 -8.61 17.22 -3.22
N THR A 276 -8.04 16.98 -2.04
CA THR A 276 -8.70 16.34 -0.90
C THR A 276 -8.68 17.28 0.31
N SER A 277 -9.79 17.36 1.07
CA SER A 277 -9.78 18.07 2.36
C SER A 277 -9.10 17.22 3.40
N ILE A 278 -8.00 17.69 3.98
CA ILE A 278 -7.30 16.97 5.05
C ILE A 278 -7.39 17.82 6.32
N GLN A 279 -7.87 17.21 7.40
CA GLN A 279 -8.05 17.90 8.68
C GLN A 279 -6.71 18.18 9.36
N TYR A 280 -6.66 19.25 10.15
CA TYR A 280 -5.47 19.57 10.96
C TYR A 280 -5.41 18.78 12.27
N ASN A 281 -6.55 18.27 12.72
CA ASN A 281 -6.71 17.55 13.96
C ASN A 281 -7.96 16.66 13.87
N TYR A 282 -8.12 15.68 14.76
CA TYR A 282 -9.36 14.90 14.88
C TYR A 282 -10.53 15.82 15.29
N ASP A 283 -10.25 16.90 16.05
CA ASP A 283 -11.23 17.93 16.36
C ASP A 283 -11.52 18.76 15.10
N THR A 284 -12.70 18.54 14.54
CA THR A 284 -13.14 19.21 13.31
C THR A 284 -13.20 20.74 13.42
N SER A 285 -13.30 21.31 14.63
CA SER A 285 -13.26 22.76 14.84
C SER A 285 -11.92 23.39 14.47
N CYS A 286 -10.84 22.59 14.47
CA CYS A 286 -9.53 22.99 13.98
C CYS A 286 -9.45 23.19 12.47
N GLY A 287 -10.48 22.76 11.74
CA GLY A 287 -10.60 22.95 10.30
C GLY A 287 -9.72 22.00 9.46
N SER A 288 -9.64 22.33 8.17
CA SER A 288 -8.91 21.55 7.17
C SER A 288 -8.33 22.47 6.11
N SER A 289 -7.46 21.94 5.25
CA SER A 289 -7.14 22.58 3.97
C SER A 289 -7.16 21.57 2.83
N LYS A 290 -7.24 22.11 1.61
CA LYS A 290 -7.27 21.34 0.39
C LYS A 290 -5.84 20.99 -0.03
N VAL A 291 -5.56 19.69 -0.12
CA VAL A 291 -4.25 19.12 -0.46
C VAL A 291 -4.39 18.23 -1.69
N THR A 292 -3.57 18.46 -2.70
CA THR A 292 -3.43 17.51 -3.81
C THR A 292 -2.38 16.47 -3.43
N ILE A 293 -2.80 15.26 -3.13
CA ILE A 293 -1.88 14.15 -2.83
C ILE A 293 -1.27 13.68 -4.15
N THR A 294 0.06 13.70 -4.28
CA THR A 294 0.72 13.48 -5.58
C THR A 294 1.22 12.06 -5.80
N ASN A 295 1.31 11.25 -4.74
CA ASN A 295 1.81 9.88 -4.83
C ASN A 295 1.17 8.93 -3.79
N ALA A 296 1.42 7.63 -3.95
CA ALA A 296 0.77 6.60 -3.17
C ALA A 296 1.31 6.48 -1.74
N ALA A 297 2.58 6.80 -1.51
CA ALA A 297 3.23 6.79 -0.21
C ALA A 297 2.68 7.89 0.69
N THR A 298 2.46 9.08 0.14
CA THR A 298 1.80 10.18 0.86
C THR A 298 0.35 9.82 1.18
N ALA A 299 -0.39 9.21 0.24
CA ALA A 299 -1.74 8.71 0.52
C ALA A 299 -1.72 7.67 1.65
N ALA A 300 -0.79 6.72 1.61
CA ALA A 300 -0.63 5.67 2.62
C ALA A 300 -0.31 6.22 4.02
N LEU A 301 0.47 7.30 4.11
CA LEU A 301 0.73 8.00 5.37
C LEU A 301 -0.54 8.69 5.91
N TYR A 302 -1.38 9.28 5.06
CA TYR A 302 -2.68 9.80 5.49
C TYR A 302 -3.66 8.69 5.88
N TYR A 303 -3.64 7.53 5.21
CA TYR A 303 -4.42 6.38 5.67
C TYR A 303 -3.95 5.88 7.04
N TYR A 304 -2.64 5.92 7.32
CA TYR A 304 -2.08 5.51 8.60
C TYR A 304 -2.27 6.56 9.71
N THR A 305 -2.21 7.84 9.37
CA THR A 305 -2.35 8.97 10.30
C THR A 305 -3.08 10.13 9.60
N PRO A 306 -4.41 10.24 9.73
CA PRO A 306 -5.26 11.02 8.83
C PRO A 306 -5.30 12.54 9.09
N TYR A 307 -4.16 13.13 9.48
CA TYR A 307 -4.05 14.56 9.79
C TYR A 307 -2.81 15.19 9.18
N GLN A 308 -2.94 16.45 8.73
CA GLN A 308 -1.82 17.27 8.30
C GLN A 308 -1.43 18.27 9.41
N PRO A 309 -0.14 18.65 9.54
CA PRO A 309 0.25 19.66 10.50
C PRO A 309 -0.31 21.03 10.12
N ASN A 310 -0.73 21.81 11.12
CA ASN A 310 -1.11 23.21 10.93
C ASN A 310 0.13 24.13 10.96
N LYS A 311 -0.09 25.45 10.83
CA LYS A 311 1.00 26.43 10.82
C LYS A 311 1.83 26.43 12.12
N ALA A 312 1.18 26.28 13.28
CA ALA A 312 1.88 26.25 14.57
C ALA A 312 2.78 25.01 14.69
N ALA A 313 2.27 23.84 14.30
CA ALA A 313 3.04 22.60 14.24
C ALA A 313 4.25 22.71 13.32
N LEU A 314 4.12 23.38 12.16
CA LEU A 314 5.22 23.56 11.20
C LEU A 314 6.25 24.62 11.64
N ALA A 315 5.85 25.61 12.44
CA ALA A 315 6.76 26.60 13.00
C ALA A 315 7.73 25.98 14.03
N ASN A 316 7.33 24.87 14.66
CA ASN A 316 8.10 24.13 15.66
C ASN A 316 8.31 22.66 15.24
N PRO A 317 9.19 22.36 14.27
CA PRO A 317 9.38 21.00 13.72
C PRO A 317 9.61 19.89 14.75
N TYR A 318 10.35 20.20 15.82
CA TYR A 318 10.66 19.28 16.92
C TYR A 318 9.93 19.65 18.22
N GLY A 319 9.17 20.74 18.23
CA GLY A 319 8.46 21.22 19.41
C GLY A 319 6.96 20.90 19.37
N THR A 320 6.29 21.42 20.39
CA THR A 320 4.83 21.46 20.46
C THR A 320 4.30 22.65 19.66
N GLY A 321 3.10 22.50 19.09
CA GLY A 321 2.33 23.58 18.50
C GLY A 321 1.19 24.01 19.44
N ASP A 322 0.08 24.42 18.85
CA ASP A 322 -1.16 24.78 19.53
C ASP A 322 -2.11 23.56 19.70
N ALA A 323 -3.32 23.80 20.23
CA ALA A 323 -4.34 22.75 20.43
C ALA A 323 -4.81 22.07 19.13
N CYS A 324 -4.61 22.71 17.98
CA CYS A 324 -5.00 22.20 16.67
C CYS A 324 -3.84 21.53 15.91
N SER A 325 -2.69 21.37 16.57
CA SER A 325 -1.50 20.81 15.95
C SER A 325 -1.57 19.28 15.90
N ALA A 326 -1.42 18.72 14.70
CA ALA A 326 -1.15 17.30 14.51
C ALA A 326 0.33 17.04 14.17
N TYR A 327 0.85 15.95 14.73
CA TYR A 327 2.29 15.68 14.77
C TYR A 327 2.73 14.51 13.89
N GLY A 328 1.87 13.52 13.64
CA GLY A 328 2.28 12.25 13.03
C GLY A 328 3.01 12.40 11.70
N ASN A 329 2.34 12.89 10.66
CA ASN A 329 2.95 13.05 9.33
C ASN A 329 4.13 14.03 9.32
N ARG A 330 4.08 15.05 10.17
CA ARG A 330 5.19 16.00 10.39
C ARG A 330 6.42 15.30 10.96
N ASN A 331 6.23 14.51 12.01
CA ASN A 331 7.30 13.79 12.69
C ASN A 331 7.91 12.73 11.80
N PHE A 332 7.08 12.00 11.04
CA PHE A 332 7.59 11.08 10.03
C PHE A 332 8.53 11.80 9.05
N PHE A 333 8.10 12.95 8.52
CA PHE A 333 8.88 13.73 7.57
C PHE A 333 10.23 14.17 8.14
N TYR A 334 10.26 14.79 9.33
CA TYR A 334 11.50 15.29 9.92
C TYR A 334 12.41 14.17 10.41
N VAL A 335 11.86 13.13 11.06
CA VAL A 335 12.65 11.96 11.47
C VAL A 335 13.30 11.28 10.26
N TYR A 336 12.57 11.12 9.15
CA TYR A 336 13.17 10.59 7.92
C TYR A 336 14.27 11.53 7.39
N SER A 337 13.97 12.83 7.33
CA SER A 337 14.89 13.87 6.82
C SER A 337 16.22 13.86 7.57
N ASP A 338 16.17 13.81 8.90
CA ASP A 338 17.35 13.86 9.76
C ASP A 338 18.21 12.60 9.69
N TRP A 339 17.59 11.46 9.37
CA TRP A 339 18.29 10.18 9.39
C TRP A 339 18.76 9.74 8.00
N PHE A 340 18.03 10.12 6.97
CA PHE A 340 18.15 9.53 5.64
C PHE A 340 18.14 10.55 4.50
N GLY A 341 18.03 11.85 4.80
CA GLY A 341 17.97 12.94 3.82
C GLY A 341 16.55 13.28 3.38
N THR A 342 16.41 14.32 2.55
CA THR A 342 15.12 14.91 2.17
C THR A 342 14.19 13.90 1.44
N PRO A 343 13.02 13.54 2.03
CA PRO A 343 12.16 12.48 1.51
C PRO A 343 11.40 12.84 0.22
N ASN A 344 11.42 14.10 -0.19
CA ASN A 344 10.67 14.64 -1.34
C ASN A 344 11.49 15.60 -2.21
N ALA A 345 12.82 15.41 -2.27
CA ALA A 345 13.74 16.34 -2.96
C ALA A 345 13.50 16.47 -4.48
N ALA A 346 12.96 15.44 -5.11
CA ALA A 346 12.67 15.39 -6.54
C ALA A 346 11.41 14.54 -6.79
N PRO A 347 10.79 14.55 -7.97
CA PRO A 347 9.75 13.58 -8.32
C PRO A 347 10.26 12.13 -8.20
N ASP A 348 9.34 11.19 -7.99
CA ASP A 348 9.67 9.76 -8.00
C ASP A 348 10.45 9.40 -9.27
N GLN A 349 11.61 8.77 -9.14
CA GLN A 349 12.37 8.23 -10.27
C GLN A 349 12.69 6.76 -10.02
N PHE A 350 11.80 5.89 -10.48
CA PHE A 350 12.01 4.44 -10.38
C PHE A 350 12.97 3.90 -11.45
N PHE A 351 13.05 4.60 -12.58
CA PHE A 351 13.84 4.22 -13.74
C PHE A 351 14.57 5.42 -14.33
N THR A 352 15.79 5.21 -14.82
CA THR A 352 16.64 6.27 -15.37
C THR A 352 16.15 6.81 -16.71
N ASP A 353 15.39 6.00 -17.47
CA ASP A 353 14.83 6.31 -18.78
C ASP A 353 13.35 6.71 -18.75
N VAL A 354 12.80 6.96 -17.56
CA VAL A 354 11.42 7.42 -17.36
C VAL A 354 11.45 8.77 -16.65
N THR A 355 11.20 9.82 -17.43
CA THR A 355 11.14 11.22 -16.98
C THR A 355 9.71 11.74 -17.00
N PRO A 356 9.38 12.86 -16.33
CA PRO A 356 8.02 13.43 -16.36
C PRO A 356 7.44 13.73 -17.76
N THR A 357 8.28 13.84 -18.80
CA THR A 357 7.85 14.02 -20.19
C THR A 357 7.66 12.70 -20.96
N THR A 358 7.99 11.55 -20.35
CA THR A 358 7.81 10.24 -20.95
C THR A 358 6.32 9.93 -21.11
N ALA A 359 5.93 9.37 -22.26
CA ALA A 359 4.55 8.95 -22.48
C ALA A 359 4.11 7.95 -21.40
N LYS A 360 2.91 8.14 -20.84
CA LYS A 360 2.36 7.28 -19.76
C LYS A 360 3.23 7.25 -18.49
N TYR A 361 4.01 8.30 -18.25
CA TYR A 361 4.83 8.46 -17.04
C TYR A 361 4.06 8.09 -15.76
N ALA A 362 2.89 8.69 -15.52
CA ALA A 362 2.09 8.42 -14.32
C ALA A 362 1.70 6.93 -14.17
N ASP A 363 1.37 6.26 -15.28
CA ASP A 363 0.99 4.84 -15.27
C ASP A 363 2.20 3.94 -14.97
N ILE A 364 3.37 4.27 -15.53
CA ILE A 364 4.63 3.53 -15.28
C ILE A 364 5.05 3.68 -13.82
N GLN A 365 4.95 4.90 -13.28
CA GLN A 365 5.31 5.21 -11.89
C GLN A 365 4.39 4.51 -10.89
N TRP A 366 3.07 4.52 -11.16
CA TRP A 366 2.10 3.73 -10.39
C TRP A 366 2.45 2.24 -10.42
N MET A 367 2.74 1.69 -11.60
CA MET A 367 3.07 0.27 -11.71
C MET A 367 4.38 -0.07 -10.99
N ALA A 368 5.34 0.86 -10.95
CA ALA A 368 6.60 0.71 -10.23
C ALA A 368 6.41 0.77 -8.70
N SER A 369 5.57 1.67 -8.19
CA SER A 369 5.31 1.80 -6.75
C SER A 369 4.62 0.57 -6.16
N LEU A 370 3.81 -0.14 -6.96
CA LEU A 370 3.23 -1.42 -6.57
C LEU A 370 4.23 -2.60 -6.62
N GLY A 371 5.37 -2.42 -7.28
CA GLY A 371 6.36 -3.48 -7.55
C GLY A 371 6.04 -4.33 -8.80
N PHE A 372 5.02 -3.96 -9.57
CA PHE A 372 4.63 -4.69 -10.78
C PHE A 372 5.57 -4.37 -11.96
N GLY A 373 6.08 -3.15 -12.03
CA GLY A 373 7.08 -2.70 -12.98
C GLY A 373 8.50 -2.86 -12.42
N THR A 374 9.21 -3.93 -12.78
CA THR A 374 10.56 -4.17 -12.25
C THR A 374 11.68 -3.58 -13.10
N GLY A 375 11.46 -3.32 -14.40
CA GLY A 375 12.52 -2.92 -15.33
C GLY A 375 13.65 -3.95 -15.43
N SER A 376 14.76 -3.56 -16.04
CA SER A 376 16.04 -4.26 -16.02
C SER A 376 17.04 -3.48 -15.15
N VAL A 377 17.97 -4.20 -14.50
CA VAL A 377 19.05 -3.58 -13.71
C VAL A 377 20.27 -3.43 -14.63
N ALA A 378 20.75 -2.20 -14.79
CA ALA A 378 21.98 -1.89 -15.51
C ALA A 378 23.22 -2.25 -14.66
N ALA A 379 24.39 -2.34 -15.30
CA ALA A 379 25.65 -2.72 -14.63
C ALA A 379 26.03 -1.79 -13.45
N ASN A 380 25.61 -0.53 -13.49
CA ASN A 380 25.81 0.45 -12.42
C ASN A 380 24.75 0.38 -11.30
N GLY A 381 23.89 -0.66 -11.29
CA GLY A 381 22.84 -0.85 -10.29
C GLY A 381 21.58 -0.01 -10.52
N THR A 382 21.56 0.89 -11.52
CA THR A 382 20.35 1.66 -11.86
C THR A 382 19.33 0.81 -12.60
N ARG A 383 18.06 1.22 -12.62
CA ARG A 383 16.98 0.48 -13.29
C ARG A 383 16.53 1.21 -14.55
N VAL A 384 16.28 0.45 -15.61
CA VAL A 384 15.79 0.93 -16.92
C VAL A 384 14.44 0.27 -17.19
N TYR A 385 13.44 1.03 -17.62
CA TYR A 385 12.10 0.51 -17.90
C TYR A 385 11.91 0.09 -19.35
N SER A 386 12.51 0.78 -20.31
CA SER A 386 12.30 0.65 -21.76
C SER A 386 10.84 0.80 -22.19
N PRO A 387 10.22 2.00 -22.05
CA PRO A 387 8.77 2.21 -22.23
C PRO A 387 8.20 1.67 -23.56
N THR A 388 8.92 1.88 -24.67
CA THR A 388 8.47 1.56 -26.02
C THR A 388 8.81 0.14 -26.47
N GLN A 389 9.42 -0.68 -25.60
CA GLN A 389 9.76 -2.06 -25.95
C GLN A 389 8.49 -2.89 -26.14
N VAL A 390 8.36 -3.55 -27.29
CA VAL A 390 7.28 -4.53 -27.54
C VAL A 390 7.49 -5.75 -26.64
N ILE A 391 6.42 -6.19 -25.98
CA ILE A 391 6.45 -7.36 -25.10
C ILE A 391 5.79 -8.57 -25.77
N ASN A 392 6.34 -9.75 -25.48
CA ASN A 392 5.77 -11.02 -25.90
C ASN A 392 4.69 -11.51 -24.92
N ARG A 393 3.95 -12.54 -25.33
CA ARG A 393 2.87 -13.16 -24.56
C ARG A 393 3.36 -13.68 -23.21
N GLY A 394 4.53 -14.32 -23.16
CA GLY A 394 5.12 -14.85 -21.93
C GLY A 394 5.46 -13.75 -20.92
N THR A 395 6.03 -12.64 -21.38
CA THR A 395 6.32 -11.46 -20.55
C THR A 395 5.02 -10.83 -20.05
N THR A 396 4.03 -10.71 -20.91
CA THR A 396 2.72 -10.16 -20.53
C THR A 396 2.02 -11.02 -19.47
N ALA A 397 2.11 -12.36 -19.59
CA ALA A 397 1.63 -13.28 -18.56
C ALA A 397 2.31 -13.03 -17.21
N ILE A 398 3.63 -12.84 -17.18
CA ILE A 398 4.38 -12.51 -15.95
C ILE A 398 3.86 -11.21 -15.33
N TYR A 399 3.57 -10.19 -16.13
CA TYR A 399 2.98 -8.95 -15.64
C TYR A 399 1.60 -9.15 -15.04
N LEU A 400 0.72 -9.90 -15.69
CA LEU A 400 -0.62 -10.19 -15.18
C LEU A 400 -0.59 -11.04 -13.91
N TYR A 401 0.30 -12.02 -13.85
CA TYR A 401 0.51 -12.83 -12.64
C TYR A 401 1.00 -11.97 -11.48
N ARG A 402 2.00 -11.09 -11.69
CA ARG A 402 2.45 -10.13 -10.67
C ARG A 402 1.34 -9.18 -10.26
N TYR A 403 0.58 -8.68 -11.24
CA TYR A 403 -0.57 -7.81 -11.00
C TYR A 403 -1.61 -8.50 -10.12
N SER A 404 -1.83 -9.81 -10.28
CA SER A 404 -2.76 -10.55 -9.41
C SER A 404 -2.39 -10.53 -7.93
N GLY A 405 -1.09 -10.36 -7.62
CA GLY A 405 -0.55 -10.40 -6.27
C GLY A 405 -0.67 -11.76 -5.57
N LEU A 406 -1.31 -12.76 -6.17
CA LEU A 406 -1.65 -14.01 -5.50
C LEU A 406 -0.53 -15.05 -5.66
N PRO A 407 -0.05 -15.67 -4.56
CA PRO A 407 0.87 -16.78 -4.68
C PRO A 407 0.19 -17.94 -5.41
N PHE A 408 0.90 -18.58 -6.33
CA PHE A 408 0.40 -19.71 -7.09
C PHE A 408 1.43 -20.84 -7.15
N THR A 409 0.98 -22.06 -6.86
CA THR A 409 1.79 -23.27 -7.02
C THR A 409 1.41 -23.92 -8.36
N PRO A 410 2.28 -23.87 -9.39
CA PRO A 410 1.98 -24.49 -10.67
C PRO A 410 2.01 -26.02 -10.55
N PRO A 411 1.30 -26.75 -11.44
CA PRO A 411 1.28 -28.20 -11.43
C PRO A 411 2.68 -28.80 -11.60
N ALA A 412 2.84 -30.06 -11.19
CA ALA A 412 4.09 -30.79 -11.40
C ALA A 412 4.32 -31.19 -12.87
N THR A 413 3.28 -31.20 -13.70
CA THR A 413 3.37 -31.48 -15.13
C THR A 413 2.91 -30.25 -15.91
N PRO A 414 3.74 -29.67 -16.79
CA PRO A 414 3.32 -28.53 -17.61
C PRO A 414 2.11 -28.85 -18.48
N SER A 415 1.16 -27.90 -18.53
CA SER A 415 -0.03 -27.99 -19.36
C SER A 415 0.28 -27.70 -20.84
N PHE A 416 1.22 -26.79 -21.09
CA PHE A 416 1.64 -26.36 -22.43
C PHE A 416 2.98 -26.98 -22.84
N VAL A 417 3.07 -27.46 -24.08
CA VAL A 417 4.27 -28.14 -24.60
C VAL A 417 5.43 -27.18 -24.88
N ASP A 418 5.14 -25.90 -25.09
CA ASP A 418 6.11 -24.84 -25.39
C ASP A 418 6.40 -23.92 -24.20
N VAL A 419 5.92 -24.29 -23.00
CA VAL A 419 6.21 -23.60 -21.73
C VAL A 419 6.70 -24.62 -20.69
N PRO A 420 7.95 -25.15 -20.83
CA PRO A 420 8.51 -26.09 -19.86
C PRO A 420 8.75 -25.41 -18.50
N LYS A 421 8.97 -26.20 -17.44
CA LYS A 421 9.25 -25.70 -16.07
C LYS A 421 10.43 -24.72 -15.99
N THR A 422 11.39 -24.84 -16.91
CA THR A 422 12.56 -23.96 -17.00
C THR A 422 12.23 -22.61 -17.65
N SER A 423 11.04 -22.45 -18.23
CA SER A 423 10.59 -21.18 -18.78
C SER A 423 10.33 -20.16 -17.66
N GLY A 424 10.83 -18.94 -17.83
CA GLY A 424 10.57 -17.83 -16.91
C GLY A 424 9.08 -17.46 -16.80
N SER A 425 8.25 -17.82 -17.80
CA SER A 425 6.80 -17.57 -17.77
C SER A 425 5.98 -18.77 -17.28
N TYR A 426 6.61 -19.89 -16.88
CA TYR A 426 5.92 -21.13 -16.51
C TYR A 426 4.80 -20.92 -15.49
N THR A 427 5.16 -20.41 -14.30
CA THR A 427 4.20 -20.16 -13.22
C THR A 427 3.06 -19.24 -13.65
N ALA A 428 3.38 -18.20 -14.41
CA ALA A 428 2.41 -17.20 -14.83
C ALA A 428 1.40 -17.76 -15.84
N VAL A 429 1.85 -18.57 -16.80
CA VAL A 429 0.99 -19.19 -17.81
C VAL A 429 0.09 -20.25 -17.18
N GLU A 430 0.62 -21.10 -16.29
CA GLU A 430 -0.20 -22.07 -15.55
C GLU A 430 -1.21 -21.37 -14.64
N TRP A 431 -0.83 -20.24 -14.02
CA TRP A 431 -1.76 -19.41 -13.24
C TRP A 431 -2.90 -18.87 -14.11
N MET A 432 -2.59 -18.34 -15.31
CA MET A 432 -3.62 -17.85 -16.23
C MET A 432 -4.58 -18.96 -16.64
N LEU A 433 -4.09 -20.17 -16.89
CA LEU A 433 -4.94 -21.33 -17.22
C LEU A 433 -5.82 -21.73 -16.04
N ALA A 434 -5.25 -21.83 -14.84
CA ALA A 434 -5.97 -22.22 -13.63
C ALA A 434 -7.06 -21.21 -13.22
N ASN A 435 -6.89 -19.93 -13.59
CA ASN A 435 -7.86 -18.86 -13.33
C ASN A 435 -8.76 -18.56 -14.52
N HIS A 436 -8.75 -19.39 -15.57
CA HIS A 436 -9.59 -19.26 -16.76
C HIS A 436 -9.40 -17.96 -17.56
N LEU A 437 -8.21 -17.37 -17.53
CA LEU A 437 -7.83 -16.24 -18.40
C LEU A 437 -7.47 -16.72 -19.81
N ILE A 438 -7.04 -17.99 -19.92
CA ILE A 438 -6.74 -18.68 -21.17
C ILE A 438 -7.34 -20.09 -21.14
N THR A 439 -7.55 -20.64 -22.33
CA THR A 439 -7.95 -22.04 -22.53
C THR A 439 -6.79 -22.85 -23.07
N LEU A 440 -6.76 -24.15 -22.80
CA LEU A 440 -5.76 -25.06 -23.38
C LEU A 440 -6.17 -25.42 -24.82
N PRO A 441 -5.44 -24.98 -25.86
CA PRO A 441 -5.76 -25.35 -27.24
C PRO A 441 -5.42 -26.82 -27.53
N ALA A 442 -5.95 -27.37 -28.62
CA ALA A 442 -5.77 -28.77 -29.00
C ALA A 442 -4.30 -29.16 -29.22
N ASP A 443 -3.48 -28.24 -29.73
CA ASP A 443 -2.04 -28.41 -29.95
C ASP A 443 -1.20 -28.16 -28.68
N LYS A 444 -1.85 -27.76 -27.58
CA LYS A 444 -1.24 -27.42 -26.28
C LYS A 444 -0.13 -26.37 -26.36
N LYS A 445 -0.20 -25.42 -27.31
CA LYS A 445 0.78 -24.33 -27.43
C LYS A 445 0.25 -23.00 -26.88
N PHE A 446 1.09 -22.30 -26.12
CA PHE A 446 0.80 -20.94 -25.63
C PHE A 446 1.41 -19.84 -26.54
N SER A 447 2.49 -20.17 -27.25
CA SER A 447 3.32 -19.28 -28.06
C SER A 447 3.94 -18.12 -27.26
N PRO A 448 4.73 -18.39 -26.19
CA PRO A 448 5.22 -17.37 -25.27
C PRO A 448 6.12 -16.31 -25.93
N ALA A 449 6.82 -16.65 -27.01
CA ALA A 449 7.74 -15.77 -27.72
C ALA A 449 7.05 -14.81 -28.71
N SER A 450 5.80 -15.09 -29.11
CA SER A 450 5.05 -14.22 -30.02
C SER A 450 4.71 -12.90 -29.34
N ASN A 451 4.68 -11.81 -30.12
CA ASN A 451 4.26 -10.49 -29.64
C ASN A 451 2.86 -10.57 -29.03
N ALA A 452 2.67 -9.99 -27.86
CA ALA A 452 1.34 -9.81 -27.30
C ALA A 452 0.62 -8.68 -28.04
N THR A 453 -0.65 -8.89 -28.36
CA THR A 453 -1.49 -7.91 -29.05
C THR A 453 -2.44 -7.22 -28.08
N ARG A 454 -3.03 -6.10 -28.51
CA ARG A 454 -4.09 -5.44 -27.72
C ARG A 454 -5.32 -6.34 -27.54
N THR A 455 -5.60 -7.22 -28.50
CA THR A 455 -6.64 -8.25 -28.36
C THR A 455 -6.33 -9.21 -27.22
N ASP A 456 -5.07 -9.65 -27.08
CA ASP A 456 -4.67 -10.52 -25.97
C ASP A 456 -4.94 -9.87 -24.62
N LEU A 457 -4.57 -8.58 -24.46
CA LEU A 457 -4.90 -7.84 -23.24
C LEU A 457 -6.40 -7.70 -22.99
N ALA A 458 -7.20 -7.44 -24.03
CA ALA A 458 -8.65 -7.34 -23.88
C ALA A 458 -9.26 -8.65 -23.38
N VAL A 459 -8.87 -9.78 -23.99
CA VAL A 459 -9.34 -11.11 -23.61
C VAL A 459 -8.92 -11.44 -22.18
N TRP A 460 -7.63 -11.28 -21.84
CA TRP A 460 -7.13 -11.65 -20.52
C TRP A 460 -7.67 -10.76 -19.40
N LEU A 461 -7.78 -9.44 -19.61
CA LEU A 461 -8.30 -8.53 -18.58
C LEU A 461 -9.80 -8.69 -18.38
N SER A 462 -10.58 -8.86 -19.46
CA SER A 462 -12.03 -9.10 -19.32
C SER A 462 -12.32 -10.44 -18.65
N ALA A 463 -11.57 -11.50 -18.99
CA ALA A 463 -11.67 -12.79 -18.30
C ALA A 463 -11.27 -12.68 -16.81
N TYR A 464 -10.20 -11.94 -16.52
CA TYR A 464 -9.73 -11.73 -15.15
C TYR A 464 -10.73 -10.98 -14.27
N SER A 465 -11.55 -10.10 -14.86
CA SER A 465 -12.55 -9.35 -14.08
C SER A 465 -13.72 -10.22 -13.66
N GLY A 466 -14.03 -11.27 -14.44
CA GLY A 466 -15.21 -12.11 -14.23
C GLY A 466 -16.55 -11.43 -14.58
N ASP A 467 -16.52 -10.16 -14.99
CA ASP A 467 -17.73 -9.41 -15.29
C ASP A 467 -18.31 -9.80 -16.65
N THR A 468 -19.64 -9.76 -16.73
CA THR A 468 -20.39 -9.98 -17.96
C THR A 468 -21.16 -8.71 -18.30
N LEU A 469 -20.76 -8.04 -19.38
CA LEU A 469 -21.46 -6.86 -19.89
C LEU A 469 -22.19 -7.22 -21.20
N PRO A 470 -23.38 -6.65 -21.45
CA PRO A 470 -24.07 -6.82 -22.73
C PRO A 470 -23.25 -6.16 -23.86
N ASN A 471 -23.18 -6.84 -25.00
CA ASN A 471 -22.52 -6.29 -26.17
C ASN A 471 -23.37 -5.16 -26.78
N PRO A 472 -22.79 -4.00 -27.11
CA PRO A 472 -23.52 -2.97 -27.82
C PRO A 472 -23.82 -3.42 -29.25
N ALA A 473 -25.01 -3.08 -29.75
CA ALA A 473 -25.43 -3.37 -31.12
C ALA A 473 -24.60 -2.58 -32.16
N THR A 474 -24.19 -1.36 -31.79
CA THR A 474 -23.29 -0.53 -32.59
C THR A 474 -21.88 -0.62 -32.00
N PRO A 475 -20.85 -0.99 -32.78
CA PRO A 475 -19.47 -1.01 -32.31
C PRO A 475 -19.01 0.32 -31.74
N SER A 476 -18.31 0.27 -30.61
CA SER A 476 -17.74 1.47 -29.99
C SER A 476 -16.42 1.90 -30.62
N PHE A 477 -15.76 0.98 -31.34
CA PHE A 477 -14.53 1.23 -32.08
C PHE A 477 -14.77 1.07 -33.58
N THR A 478 -14.23 1.99 -34.38
CA THR A 478 -14.47 2.03 -35.83
C THR A 478 -13.82 0.87 -36.60
N ASP A 479 -12.83 0.20 -36.00
CA ASP A 479 -12.02 -0.87 -36.60
C ASP A 479 -12.33 -2.25 -36.00
N VAL A 480 -13.41 -2.40 -35.25
CA VAL A 480 -13.81 -3.67 -34.63
C VAL A 480 -15.27 -3.99 -34.97
N PRO A 481 -15.54 -4.76 -36.04
CA PRO A 481 -16.92 -5.13 -36.39
C PRO A 481 -17.50 -6.13 -35.39
N THR A 482 -18.84 -6.21 -35.33
CA THR A 482 -19.58 -7.15 -34.47
C THR A 482 -19.28 -8.63 -34.75
N SER A 483 -18.76 -8.94 -35.95
CA SER A 483 -18.32 -10.28 -36.35
C SER A 483 -16.93 -10.67 -35.82
N ASN A 484 -16.22 -9.76 -35.16
CA ASN A 484 -14.92 -10.07 -34.58
C ASN A 484 -15.09 -11.12 -33.46
N PRO A 485 -14.32 -12.23 -33.46
CA PRO A 485 -14.47 -13.28 -32.45
C PRO A 485 -14.20 -12.80 -31.02
N ASN A 486 -13.44 -11.72 -30.86
CA ASN A 486 -13.11 -11.09 -29.59
C ASN A 486 -13.92 -9.80 -29.33
N TYR A 487 -14.98 -9.53 -30.10
CA TYR A 487 -15.81 -8.32 -30.00
C TYR A 487 -16.23 -8.04 -28.56
N ARG A 488 -16.71 -9.06 -27.85
CA ARG A 488 -17.15 -8.94 -26.46
C ARG A 488 -16.04 -8.46 -25.51
N ALA A 489 -14.84 -9.03 -25.62
CA ALA A 489 -13.72 -8.66 -24.76
C ALA A 489 -13.25 -7.22 -25.04
N ILE A 490 -13.28 -6.81 -26.32
CA ILE A 490 -12.88 -5.47 -26.74
C ILE A 490 -13.91 -4.42 -26.30
N GLU A 491 -15.21 -4.70 -26.45
CA GLU A 491 -16.27 -3.80 -25.97
C GLU A 491 -16.27 -3.71 -24.43
N TRP A 492 -15.93 -4.79 -23.72
CA TRP A 492 -15.73 -4.75 -22.27
C TRP A 492 -14.63 -3.75 -21.86
N ILE A 493 -13.50 -3.72 -22.59
CA ILE A 493 -12.42 -2.74 -22.37
C ILE A 493 -12.91 -1.30 -22.54
N ARG A 494 -13.80 -1.05 -23.51
CA ARG A 494 -14.40 0.27 -23.73
C ARG A 494 -15.34 0.66 -22.59
N ALA A 495 -16.25 -0.22 -22.22
CA ALA A 495 -17.24 0.02 -21.17
C ALA A 495 -16.57 0.39 -19.83
N ASN A 496 -15.42 -0.24 -19.55
CA ASN A 496 -14.60 0.03 -18.36
C ASN A 496 -13.59 1.18 -18.53
N LYS A 497 -13.64 1.92 -19.64
CA LYS A 497 -12.77 3.10 -19.93
C LYS A 497 -11.27 2.79 -19.92
N ILE A 498 -10.88 1.54 -20.19
CA ILE A 498 -9.47 1.13 -20.25
C ILE A 498 -8.83 1.58 -21.58
N SER A 499 -9.61 1.55 -22.68
CA SER A 499 -9.25 2.15 -23.96
C SER A 499 -10.36 3.10 -24.42
N THR A 500 -10.00 4.36 -24.71
CA THR A 500 -10.96 5.45 -24.99
C THR A 500 -10.83 6.04 -26.40
N GLY A 501 -9.90 5.55 -27.22
CA GLY A 501 -9.69 6.01 -28.61
C GLY A 501 -10.84 5.67 -29.56
N THR A 502 -10.85 6.25 -30.76
CA THR A 502 -11.84 5.96 -31.81
C THR A 502 -11.62 4.60 -32.46
N GLY A 503 -10.36 4.20 -32.67
CA GLY A 503 -9.96 2.84 -33.04
C GLY A 503 -9.37 2.07 -31.86
N PHE A 504 -9.52 0.75 -31.88
CA PHE A 504 -8.93 -0.15 -30.90
C PHE A 504 -7.55 -0.65 -31.32
N GLY A 505 -7.29 -0.94 -32.59
CA GLY A 505 -6.07 -1.57 -33.09
C GLY A 505 -5.87 -3.02 -32.61
N PRO A 506 -6.75 -3.97 -32.98
CA PRO A 506 -6.75 -5.33 -32.40
C PRO A 506 -5.41 -6.08 -32.50
N ALA A 507 -4.73 -5.97 -33.66
CA ALA A 507 -3.48 -6.68 -33.94
C ALA A 507 -2.22 -5.90 -33.54
N THR A 508 -2.36 -4.67 -33.06
CA THR A 508 -1.21 -3.83 -32.69
C THR A 508 -0.45 -4.48 -31.53
N PRO A 509 0.87 -4.69 -31.66
CA PRO A 509 1.70 -5.19 -30.57
C PRO A 509 1.66 -4.25 -29.35
N VAL A 510 1.72 -4.84 -28.17
CA VAL A 510 1.73 -4.11 -26.90
C VAL A 510 3.16 -3.74 -26.53
N THR A 511 3.35 -2.47 -26.20
CA THR A 511 4.58 -1.96 -25.57
C THR A 511 4.42 -1.86 -24.06
N ARG A 512 5.53 -1.77 -23.32
CA ARG A 512 5.54 -1.75 -21.84
C ARG A 512 4.76 -0.58 -21.25
N ASP A 513 4.81 0.60 -21.88
CA ASP A 513 4.03 1.77 -21.49
C ASP A 513 2.51 1.59 -21.72
N VAL A 514 2.12 0.95 -22.82
CA VAL A 514 0.73 0.61 -23.13
C VAL A 514 0.19 -0.39 -22.11
N LEU A 515 0.97 -1.41 -21.76
CA LEU A 515 0.60 -2.34 -20.69
C LEU A 515 0.37 -1.63 -19.36
N ALA A 516 1.30 -0.75 -18.95
CA ALA A 516 1.17 0.00 -17.70
C ALA A 516 -0.13 0.82 -17.67
N ALA A 517 -0.43 1.52 -18.77
CA ALA A 517 -1.66 2.31 -18.89
C ALA A 517 -2.93 1.44 -18.85
N PHE A 518 -2.90 0.26 -19.47
CA PHE A 518 -4.03 -0.68 -19.43
C PHE A 518 -4.29 -1.20 -18.02
N LEU A 519 -3.24 -1.64 -17.32
CA LEU A 519 -3.36 -2.15 -15.95
C LEU A 519 -3.78 -1.06 -14.97
N HIS A 520 -3.26 0.16 -15.12
CA HIS A 520 -3.62 1.28 -14.25
C HIS A 520 -5.09 1.67 -14.41
N ARG A 521 -5.59 1.74 -15.66
CA ARG A 521 -7.02 2.02 -15.89
C ARG A 521 -7.91 0.86 -15.47
N TYR A 522 -7.46 -0.37 -15.65
CA TYR A 522 -8.19 -1.55 -15.16
C TYR A 522 -8.30 -1.52 -13.62
N TYR A 523 -7.26 -1.05 -12.94
CA TYR A 523 -7.25 -0.83 -11.49
C TYR A 523 -8.21 0.31 -11.07
N LEU A 524 -8.25 1.40 -11.82
CA LEU A 524 -9.12 2.57 -11.55
C LEU A 524 -10.56 2.42 -12.07
N ARG A 525 -10.94 1.25 -12.59
CA ARG A 525 -12.25 1.06 -13.22
C ARG A 525 -13.38 1.29 -12.19
N PRO A 526 -14.50 1.89 -12.63
CA PRO A 526 -15.61 2.26 -11.76
C PRO A 526 -16.36 1.09 -11.14
#